data_AF-A0A1Y3B2P1-F1
#
_entry.id   AF-A0A1Y3B2P1-F1
#
_cell.length_a   1.000
_cell.length_b   1.000
_cell.length_c   1.000
_cell.angle_alpha   90.00
_cell.angle_beta   90.00
_cell.angle_gamma   90.00
#
_symmetry.space_group_name_H-M   'P 1'
#
loop_
_entity.id
_entity.type
_entity.pdbx_description
1 polymer ?
#
loop_
_entity_poly.entity_id
_entity_poly.type
_entity_poly.pdbx_seq_one_letter_code
_entity_poly.pdbx_strand_id
1 'polypeptide(L)'
;VFTKDSPQVKVIKTATQRNVKNWVPTPGQTPFAILVALLRRHLEFDDSRVNKLDLQDMAELYTNTRPLILTATLNSLVHKRQLVDKTSDRNARYFLTESGQKLATHLAKQCPLLKDFAARFLNREPQNNLITNY
;
A
#
# COMPACT_ATOMS: atom_id res chain seq x y z
N VAL A 1 61.79 13.39 -9.28
CA VAL A 1 60.71 12.41 -8.99
C VAL A 1 59.99 12.87 -7.74
N PHE A 2 58.83 13.54 -7.85
CA PHE A 2 57.86 13.68 -6.76
C PHE A 2 56.47 13.90 -7.38
N THR A 3 55.52 13.08 -6.94
CA THR A 3 54.22 12.79 -7.55
C THR A 3 53.14 13.79 -7.14
N LYS A 4 52.25 14.10 -8.09
CA LYS A 4 51.03 14.89 -7.93
C LYS A 4 50.11 14.35 -6.83
N ASP A 5 49.85 15.16 -5.81
CA ASP A 5 48.70 15.01 -4.92
C ASP A 5 47.40 15.27 -5.68
N SER A 6 46.60 14.22 -5.87
CA SER A 6 45.23 14.32 -6.38
C SER A 6 44.27 14.38 -5.18
N PRO A 7 43.36 15.36 -5.10
CA PRO A 7 42.39 15.40 -4.01
C PRO A 7 41.39 14.24 -4.15
N GLN A 8 41.25 13.46 -3.07
CA GLN A 8 40.24 12.39 -2.98
C GLN A 8 38.84 13.00 -3.03
N VAL A 9 38.16 12.83 -4.17
CA VAL A 9 36.74 13.14 -4.32
C VAL A 9 35.96 12.21 -3.39
N LYS A 10 35.46 12.74 -2.27
CA LYS A 10 34.46 12.06 -1.44
C LYS A 10 33.20 11.89 -2.28
N VAL A 11 33.02 10.70 -2.84
CA VAL A 11 31.76 10.28 -3.46
C VAL A 11 30.71 10.20 -2.35
N ILE A 12 29.96 11.29 -2.18
CA ILE A 12 28.72 11.28 -1.41
C ILE A 12 27.79 10.37 -2.20
N LYS A 13 27.56 9.15 -1.71
CA LYS A 13 26.55 8.24 -2.24
C LYS A 13 25.20 8.92 -2.07
N THR A 14 24.78 9.70 -3.06
CA THR A 14 23.40 10.15 -3.22
C THR A 14 22.53 8.90 -3.18
N ALA A 15 21.67 8.83 -2.16
CA ALA A 15 20.78 7.71 -1.91
C ALA A 15 20.14 7.29 -3.25
N THR A 16 20.53 6.11 -3.72
CA THR A 16 19.99 5.51 -4.93
C THR A 16 18.47 5.58 -4.82
N GLN A 17 17.81 6.34 -5.70
CA GLN A 17 16.37 6.25 -5.89
C GLN A 17 16.10 4.79 -6.29
N ARG A 18 15.83 3.94 -5.29
CA ARG A 18 15.50 2.54 -5.50
C ARG A 18 14.30 2.53 -6.42
N ASN A 19 14.45 1.88 -7.56
CA ASN A 19 13.46 1.72 -8.60
C ASN A 19 12.13 1.25 -7.95
N VAL A 20 11.22 2.19 -7.69
CA VAL A 20 9.98 1.96 -6.92
C VAL A 20 8.99 1.10 -7.72
N LYS A 21 9.19 0.99 -9.04
CA LYS A 21 8.28 0.32 -9.98
C LYS A 21 8.04 -1.16 -9.70
N ASN A 22 8.96 -1.86 -9.03
CA ASN A 22 8.85 -3.31 -8.77
C ASN A 22 8.78 -3.66 -7.28
N TRP A 23 8.50 -2.69 -6.41
CA TRP A 23 8.42 -3.00 -4.98
C TRP A 23 7.10 -3.68 -4.64
N VAL A 24 7.20 -4.81 -3.94
CA VAL A 24 6.06 -5.59 -3.44
C VAL A 24 6.30 -5.86 -1.95
N PRO A 25 5.37 -5.48 -1.07
CA PRO A 25 5.49 -5.80 0.36
C PRO A 25 5.22 -7.28 0.62
N THR A 26 5.93 -7.85 1.58
CA THR A 26 5.74 -9.26 1.98
C THR A 26 4.48 -9.40 2.86
N PRO A 27 3.70 -10.49 2.73
CA PRO A 27 2.58 -10.76 3.62
C PRO A 27 2.97 -10.71 5.10
N GLY A 28 2.09 -10.15 5.93
CA GLY A 28 2.32 -9.98 7.37
C GLY A 28 3.17 -8.76 7.76
N GLN A 29 3.72 -8.01 6.80
CA GLN A 29 4.39 -6.73 7.08
C GLN A 29 3.39 -5.56 7.15
N THR A 30 3.73 -4.52 7.91
CA THR A 30 2.94 -3.27 8.01
C THR A 30 2.46 -2.70 6.66
N PRO A 31 3.30 -2.53 5.61
CA PRO A 31 2.82 -2.02 4.33
C PRO A 31 1.78 -2.93 3.65
N PHE A 32 1.97 -4.25 3.73
CA PHE A 32 0.99 -5.21 3.21
C PHE A 32 -0.34 -5.05 3.96
N ALA A 33 -0.27 -4.99 5.28
CA ALA A 33 -1.44 -4.86 6.14
C ALA A 33 -2.25 -3.57 5.85
N ILE A 34 -1.57 -2.43 5.67
CA ILE A 34 -2.22 -1.16 5.31
C ILE A 34 -2.95 -1.28 3.97
N LEU A 35 -2.28 -1.82 2.95
CA LEU A 35 -2.86 -1.94 1.60
C LEU A 35 -4.07 -2.87 1.58
N VAL A 36 -3.99 -4.01 2.25
CA VAL A 36 -5.10 -4.98 2.34
C VAL A 36 -6.26 -4.41 3.15
N ALA A 37 -5.99 -3.74 4.28
CA ALA A 37 -7.03 -3.12 5.09
C ALA A 37 -7.83 -2.07 4.31
N LEU A 38 -7.14 -1.17 3.60
CA LEU A 38 -7.80 -0.17 2.76
C LEU A 38 -8.54 -0.79 1.57
N LEU A 39 -7.99 -1.85 0.96
CA LEU A 39 -8.68 -2.57 -0.12
C LEU A 39 -9.98 -3.17 0.38
N ARG A 40 -9.95 -3.84 1.54
CA ARG A 40 -11.15 -4.41 2.13
C ARG A 40 -12.20 -3.35 2.42
N ARG A 41 -11.80 -2.21 2.99
CA ARG A 41 -12.73 -1.07 3.18
C ARG A 41 -13.38 -0.65 1.88
N HIS A 42 -12.57 -0.46 0.83
CA HIS A 42 -13.04 0.00 -0.47
C HIS A 42 -14.04 -0.97 -1.14
N LEU A 43 -13.92 -2.26 -0.87
CA LEU A 43 -14.80 -3.29 -1.46
C LEU A 43 -16.04 -3.58 -0.60
N GLU A 44 -15.97 -3.36 0.71
CA GLU A 44 -17.08 -3.61 1.63
C GLU A 44 -18.01 -2.40 1.80
N PHE A 45 -17.51 -1.18 1.57
CA PHE A 45 -18.23 0.07 1.85
C PHE A 45 -18.08 1.07 0.71
N ASP A 46 -19.14 1.84 0.44
CA ASP A 46 -19.12 2.93 -0.55
C ASP A 46 -18.12 4.03 -0.18
N ASP A 47 -17.90 4.28 1.12
CA ASP A 47 -16.85 5.19 1.60
C ASP A 47 -15.55 4.42 1.92
N SER A 48 -14.60 4.55 1.01
CA SER A 48 -13.27 3.94 1.10
C SER A 48 -12.29 4.69 2.01
N ARG A 49 -12.67 5.85 2.54
CA ARG A 49 -11.78 6.75 3.28
C ARG A 49 -11.76 6.37 4.76
N VAL A 50 -10.56 6.19 5.32
CA VAL A 50 -10.38 5.71 6.71
C VAL A 50 -9.47 6.65 7.49
N ASN A 51 -9.82 7.02 8.71
CA ASN A 51 -8.92 7.81 9.56
C ASN A 51 -7.72 6.96 10.05
N LYS A 52 -6.70 7.61 10.61
CA LYS A 52 -5.47 6.90 11.01
C LYS A 52 -5.69 5.83 12.11
N LEU A 53 -6.57 6.09 13.07
CA LEU A 53 -6.81 5.20 14.21
C LEU A 53 -7.54 3.95 13.73
N ASP A 54 -8.64 4.12 13.00
CA ASP A 54 -9.39 3.00 12.42
C ASP A 54 -8.50 2.18 11.49
N LEU A 55 -7.64 2.84 10.69
CA LEU A 55 -6.70 2.16 9.81
C LEU A 55 -5.68 1.31 10.58
N GLN A 56 -5.27 1.75 11.77
CA GLN A 56 -4.37 0.97 12.62
C GLN A 56 -5.04 -0.31 13.10
N ASP A 57 -6.25 -0.19 13.65
CA ASP A 57 -7.03 -1.33 14.14
C ASP A 57 -7.32 -2.33 13.01
N MET A 58 -7.69 -1.83 11.82
CA MET A 58 -7.93 -2.68 10.66
C MET A 58 -6.65 -3.37 10.17
N ALA A 59 -5.51 -2.66 10.13
CA ALA A 59 -4.24 -3.23 9.67
C ALA A 59 -3.65 -4.23 10.68
N GLU A 60 -3.97 -4.12 11.97
CA GLU A 60 -3.53 -5.08 12.99
C GLU A 60 -4.04 -6.51 12.78
N LEU A 61 -5.10 -6.67 11.98
CA LEU A 61 -5.62 -7.98 11.57
C LEU A 61 -4.75 -8.68 10.52
N TYR A 62 -3.89 -7.94 9.82
CA TYR A 62 -3.13 -8.42 8.66
C TYR A 62 -1.62 -8.36 8.84
N THR A 63 -1.15 -8.04 10.06
CA THR A 63 0.26 -7.91 10.41
C THR A 63 0.61 -8.84 11.56
N ASN A 64 1.85 -9.32 11.57
CA ASN A 64 2.40 -10.08 12.70
C ASN A 64 3.12 -9.17 13.72
N THR A 65 3.28 -7.88 13.40
CA THR A 65 4.02 -6.92 14.23
C THR A 65 3.07 -6.13 15.12
N ARG A 66 3.20 -6.28 16.44
CA ARG A 66 2.48 -5.49 17.45
C ARG A 66 3.47 -4.89 18.47
N PRO A 67 3.30 -3.63 18.89
CA PRO A 67 2.28 -2.67 18.45
C PRO A 67 2.54 -2.13 17.04
N LEU A 68 1.48 -1.86 16.28
CA LEU A 68 1.59 -1.42 14.89
C LEU A 68 1.77 0.11 14.79
N ILE A 69 2.98 0.57 14.49
CA ILE A 69 3.24 2.00 14.27
C ILE A 69 3.07 2.33 12.78
N LEU A 70 1.92 2.89 12.41
CA LEU A 70 1.61 3.21 11.01
C LEU A 70 2.37 4.42 10.47
N THR A 71 2.70 5.41 11.30
CA THR A 71 3.09 6.77 10.84
C THR A 71 4.19 6.78 9.76
N ALA A 72 5.31 6.06 10.00
CA ALA A 72 6.44 6.06 9.07
C ALA A 72 6.12 5.32 7.77
N THR A 73 5.48 4.15 7.88
CA THR A 73 5.10 3.34 6.72
C THR A 73 4.03 4.03 5.88
N LEU A 74 3.03 4.62 6.52
CA LEU A 74 1.94 5.32 5.87
C LEU A 74 2.46 6.55 5.11
N ASN A 75 3.34 7.35 5.71
CA ASN A 75 3.99 8.47 5.03
C ASN A 75 4.82 8.01 3.82
N SER A 76 5.48 6.84 3.91
CA SER A 76 6.21 6.25 2.79
C SER A 76 5.26 5.81 1.66
N LEU A 77 4.13 5.18 2.00
CA LEU A 77 3.10 4.77 1.04
C LEU A 77 2.47 5.96 0.32
N VAL A 78 2.28 7.08 1.02
CA VAL A 78 1.76 8.33 0.44
C VAL A 78 2.80 9.01 -0.44
N HIS A 79 3.93 9.43 0.15
CA HIS A 79 4.83 10.38 -0.50
C HIS A 79 5.88 9.74 -1.40
N LYS A 80 6.35 8.51 -1.08
CA LYS A 80 7.43 7.86 -1.83
C LYS A 80 6.92 6.87 -2.86
N ARG A 81 5.79 6.22 -2.56
CA ARG A 81 5.26 5.11 -3.35
C ARG A 81 3.98 5.46 -4.10
N GLN A 82 3.27 6.51 -3.68
CA GLN A 82 2.02 6.97 -4.32
C GLN A 82 0.97 5.85 -4.43
N LEU A 83 0.91 4.96 -3.43
CA LEU A 83 -0.05 3.85 -3.35
C LEU A 83 -1.25 4.18 -2.47
N VAL A 84 -1.11 5.17 -1.61
CA VAL A 84 -2.14 5.66 -0.70
C VAL A 84 -2.19 7.17 -0.88
N ASP A 85 -3.38 7.74 -0.83
CA ASP A 85 -3.57 9.17 -0.78
C ASP A 85 -4.35 9.53 0.50
N LYS A 86 -4.40 10.82 0.82
CA LYS A 86 -5.09 11.33 2.01
C LYS A 86 -5.86 12.61 1.74
N THR A 87 -6.97 12.81 2.44
CA THR A 87 -7.68 14.09 2.41
C THR A 87 -6.87 15.21 3.06
N SER A 88 -7.15 16.45 2.65
CA SER A 88 -6.47 17.66 3.16
C SER A 88 -6.98 18.12 4.53
N ASP A 89 -8.00 17.47 5.08
CA ASP A 89 -8.62 17.84 6.36
C ASP A 89 -7.66 17.67 7.54
N ARG A 90 -7.92 18.39 8.64
CA ARG A 90 -7.21 18.20 9.93
C ARG A 90 -7.26 16.75 10.41
N ASN A 91 -8.39 16.06 10.16
CA ASN A 91 -8.52 14.63 10.37
C ASN A 91 -8.40 13.91 9.02
N ALA A 92 -7.17 13.85 8.51
CA ALA A 92 -6.87 13.27 7.21
C ALA A 92 -7.37 11.81 7.14
N ARG A 93 -8.17 11.52 6.11
CA ARG A 93 -8.63 10.17 5.81
C ARG A 93 -7.82 9.60 4.65
N TYR A 94 -7.39 8.36 4.78
CA TYR A 94 -6.53 7.65 3.85
C TYR A 94 -7.35 6.72 2.96
N PHE A 95 -6.95 6.60 1.70
CA PHE A 95 -7.59 5.73 0.71
C PHE A 95 -6.56 5.28 -0.33
N LEU A 96 -6.85 4.20 -1.06
CA LEU A 96 -5.95 3.69 -2.10
C LEU A 96 -6.04 4.55 -3.36
N THR A 97 -4.88 4.83 -3.96
CA THR A 97 -4.80 5.31 -5.35
C THR A 97 -5.10 4.15 -6.31
N GLU A 98 -5.29 4.44 -7.61
CA GLU A 98 -5.52 3.39 -8.60
C GLU A 98 -4.36 2.36 -8.65
N SER A 99 -3.11 2.82 -8.57
CA SER A 99 -1.94 1.95 -8.47
C SER A 99 -1.91 1.14 -7.18
N GLY A 100 -2.31 1.76 -6.06
CA GLY A 100 -2.50 1.12 -4.77
C GLY A 100 -3.53 -0.02 -4.82
N GLN A 101 -4.69 0.22 -5.46
CA GLN A 101 -5.75 -0.78 -5.62
C GLN A 101 -5.28 -1.98 -6.46
N LYS A 102 -4.60 -1.73 -7.59
CA LYS A 102 -4.04 -2.80 -8.44
C LYS A 102 -3.05 -3.66 -7.65
N LEU A 103 -2.12 -3.04 -6.93
CA LEU A 103 -1.15 -3.75 -6.12
C LEU A 103 -1.81 -4.50 -4.96
N ALA A 104 -2.71 -3.86 -4.21
CA ALA A 104 -3.41 -4.49 -3.10
C ALA A 104 -4.24 -5.69 -3.55
N THR A 105 -4.91 -5.58 -4.70
CA THR A 105 -5.68 -6.68 -5.31
C THR A 105 -4.77 -7.86 -5.65
N HIS A 106 -3.61 -7.59 -6.25
CA HIS A 106 -2.62 -8.62 -6.57
C HIS A 106 -2.11 -9.31 -5.29
N LEU A 107 -1.74 -8.53 -4.27
CA LEU A 107 -1.30 -9.03 -2.97
C LEU A 107 -2.36 -9.90 -2.29
N ALA A 108 -3.62 -9.47 -2.31
CA ALA A 108 -4.73 -10.20 -1.70
C ALA A 108 -5.01 -11.53 -2.42
N LYS A 109 -4.94 -11.57 -3.75
CA LYS A 109 -5.10 -12.81 -4.53
C LYS A 109 -3.98 -13.82 -4.28
N GLN A 110 -2.75 -13.35 -4.04
CA GLN A 110 -1.60 -14.20 -3.81
C GLN A 110 -1.44 -14.66 -2.36
N CYS A 111 -2.13 -14.03 -1.40
CA CYS A 111 -2.00 -14.36 0.01
C CYS A 111 -2.91 -15.54 0.39
N PRO A 112 -2.38 -16.70 0.82
CA PRO A 112 -3.20 -17.85 1.20
C PRO A 112 -4.18 -17.56 2.34
N LEU A 113 -3.80 -16.67 3.27
CA LEU A 113 -4.63 -16.26 4.40
C LEU A 113 -5.85 -15.43 3.99
N LEU A 114 -5.84 -14.88 2.78
CA LEU A 114 -6.93 -14.05 2.24
C LEU A 114 -7.72 -14.81 1.18
N LYS A 115 -7.61 -16.14 1.10
CA LYS A 115 -8.29 -16.95 0.08
C LYS A 115 -9.80 -16.73 0.07
N ASP A 116 -10.44 -16.72 1.24
CA ASP A 116 -11.89 -16.51 1.35
C ASP A 116 -12.30 -15.09 0.97
N PHE A 117 -11.49 -14.10 1.37
CA PHE A 117 -11.67 -12.71 0.98
C PHE A 117 -11.54 -12.53 -0.55
N ALA A 118 -10.50 -13.11 -1.15
CA ALA A 118 -10.26 -13.05 -2.59
C ALA A 118 -11.38 -13.76 -3.36
N ALA A 119 -11.84 -14.92 -2.89
CA ALA A 119 -12.98 -15.63 -3.48
C ALA A 119 -14.26 -14.79 -3.44
N ARG A 120 -14.53 -14.13 -2.31
CA ARG A 120 -15.75 -13.34 -2.10
C ARG A 120 -15.78 -12.04 -2.89
N PHE A 121 -14.66 -11.31 -2.95
CA PHE A 121 -14.63 -9.93 -3.46
C PHE A 121 -13.83 -9.73 -4.75
N LEU A 122 -12.84 -10.58 -5.04
CA LEU A 122 -11.86 -10.32 -6.11
C LEU A 122 -11.93 -11.30 -7.29
N ASN A 123 -12.51 -12.49 -7.05
CA ASN A 123 -12.65 -13.56 -8.04
C ASN A 123 -14.10 -13.73 -8.51
N ARG A 124 -15.02 -12.89 -8.04
CA ARG A 124 -16.29 -12.72 -8.74
C ARG A 124 -15.95 -12.12 -10.09
N GLU A 125 -16.11 -12.91 -11.15
CA GLU A 125 -16.18 -12.36 -12.49
C GLU A 125 -17.15 -11.18 -12.47
N PRO A 126 -16.89 -10.09 -13.23
CA PRO A 126 -17.91 -9.08 -13.40
C PRO A 126 -19.16 -9.83 -13.84
N GLN A 127 -20.22 -9.78 -13.03
CA GLN A 127 -21.53 -10.16 -13.51
C GLN A 127 -21.80 -9.19 -14.66
N ASN A 128 -21.44 -9.61 -15.87
CA ASN A 128 -22.01 -9.15 -17.10
C ASN A 128 -23.49 -9.49 -16.99
N ASN A 129 -24.23 -8.64 -16.27
CA ASN A 129 -25.65 -8.52 -16.45
C ASN A 129 -25.83 -7.91 -17.83
N LEU A 130 -25.81 -8.80 -18.81
CA LEU A 130 -26.38 -8.63 -20.12
C LEU A 130 -27.75 -7.95 -19.96
N ILE A 131 -27.82 -6.72 -20.47
CA ILE A 131 -28.94 -6.16 -21.24
C ILE A 131 -30.33 -6.37 -20.63
N THR A 132 -30.96 -5.27 -20.22
CA THR A 132 -32.37 -5.08 -20.57
C THR A 132 -32.61 -3.60 -20.86
N ASN A 133 -32.66 -3.27 -22.15
CA ASN A 133 -33.36 -2.08 -22.62
C ASN A 133 -34.85 -2.30 -22.34
N TYR A 134 -35.46 -1.36 -21.63
CA TYR A 134 -36.88 -1.03 -21.78
C TYR A 134 -37.00 0.48 -21.88
#